data_AF-A0A8S9W8X2-F1
#
_entry.id   AF-A0A8S9W8X2-F1
#
_cell.length_a   1.000
_cell.length_b   1.000
_cell.length_c   1.000
_cell.angle_alpha   90.00
_cell.angle_beta   90.00
_cell.angle_gamma   90.00
#
_symmetry.space_group_name_H-M   'P 1'
#
loop_
_entity.id
_entity.type
_entity.pdbx_description
1 polymer ?
#
loop_
_entity_poly.entity_id
_entity_poly.type
_entity_poly.pdbx_seq_one_letter_code
_entity_poly.pdbx_strand_id
1 'polypeptide(L)' 'MIGVTKTRPEDVVDALEQKGIKEIWLHWMTETPEAQEKCRDYNMHLITGRCPMMYLGHGVSIHTMHREIAKLIGKY' A
#
# COMPACT_ATOMS: atom_id res chain seq x y z
N MET A 1 6.61 6.24 0.20
CA MET A 1 5.31 5.82 0.76
C MET A 1 4.28 6.84 0.33
N ILE A 2 3.32 6.46 -0.53
CA ILE A 2 2.24 7.36 -0.96
C ILE A 2 0.94 6.80 -0.38
N GLY A 3 0.45 7.43 0.69
CA GLY A 3 -0.88 7.15 1.24
C GLY A 3 -1.94 7.82 0.36
N VAL A 4 -2.47 7.10 -0.63
CA VAL A 4 -3.54 7.60 -1.51
C VAL A 4 -4.88 7.27 -0.86
N THR A 5 -5.53 8.26 -0.25
CA THR A 5 -6.70 8.03 0.61
C THR A 5 -8.05 8.21 -0.09
N LYS A 6 -8.11 8.68 -1.34
CA LYS A 6 -9.40 8.88 -2.02
C LYS A 6 -9.39 8.50 -3.51
N THR A 7 -10.03 7.35 -3.74
CA THR A 7 -10.75 6.91 -4.96
C THR A 7 -10.02 7.08 -6.27
N ARG A 8 -9.31 6.02 -6.68
CA ARG A 8 -8.61 5.74 -7.97
C ARG A 8 -7.08 5.65 -7.86
N PRO A 9 -6.55 4.68 -7.08
CA PRO A 9 -5.10 4.46 -6.96
C PRO A 9 -4.40 4.20 -8.30
N GLU A 10 -5.12 3.73 -9.32
CA GLU A 10 -4.61 3.50 -10.67
C GLU A 10 -4.13 4.77 -11.39
N ASP A 11 -4.64 5.96 -11.02
CA ASP A 11 -4.18 7.22 -11.60
C ASP A 11 -2.79 7.61 -11.06
N VAL A 12 -2.48 7.19 -9.83
CA VAL A 12 -1.15 7.39 -9.23
C VAL A 12 -0.13 6.43 -9.85
N VAL A 13 -0.54 5.22 -10.23
CA VAL A 13 0.33 4.24 -10.91
C VAL A 13 0.87 4.81 -12.23
N ASP A 14 0.02 5.46 -13.04
CA ASP A 14 0.45 6.09 -14.30
C ASP A 14 1.47 7.22 -14.06
N ALA A 15 1.20 8.07 -13.06
CA ALA A 15 2.08 9.18 -12.73
C ALA A 15 3.45 8.72 -12.19
N LEU A 16 3.49 7.58 -11.50
CA LEU A 16 4.72 6.95 -11.03
C LEU A 16 5.52 6.35 -12.18
N GLU A 17 4.85 5.71 -13.13
CA GLU A 17 5.52 5.12 -14.30
C GLU A 17 6.19 6.19 -15.15
N GLN A 18 5.49 7.29 -15.42
CA GLN A 18 6.03 8.45 -16.15
C GLN A 18 7.28 9.05 -15.48
N LYS A 19 7.43 8.85 -14.16
CA LYS A 19 8.58 9.30 -13.37
C LYS A 19 9.66 8.22 -13.23
N GLY A 20 9.47 7.03 -13.81
CA GLY A 20 10.38 5.89 -13.70
C GLY A 20 10.42 5.26 -12.31
N ILE A 21 9.40 5.49 -11.47
CA ILE A 21 9.32 4.92 -10.13
C ILE A 21 8.76 3.51 -10.23
N LYS A 22 9.54 2.53 -9.78
CA LYS A 22 9.16 1.10 -9.87
C LYS A 22 8.73 0.49 -8.54
N GLU A 23 8.85 1.19 -7.43
CA GLU A 23 8.42 0.70 -6.11
C GLU A 23 7.22 1.49 -5.61
N ILE A 24 6.12 0.78 -5.35
CA ILE A 24 4.88 1.36 -4.85
C ILE A 24 4.38 0.54 -3.66
N TRP A 25 3.96 1.24 -2.62
CA TRP A 25 3.29 0.64 -1.47
C TRP A 25 1.92 1.29 -1.33
N LEU A 26 0.88 0.52 -1.65
CA LEU A 26 -0.50 0.95 -1.43
C LEU A 26 -0.86 0.75 0.03
N HIS A 27 -1.56 1.75 0.60
CA HIS A 27 -2.00 1.67 1.97
C HIS A 27 -2.94 0.47 2.18
N TRP A 28 -2.97 -0.04 3.41
CA TRP A 28 -3.84 -1.16 3.75
C TRP A 28 -5.32 -0.82 3.49
N MET A 29 -6.02 -1.76 2.84
CA MET A 29 -7.43 -1.67 2.43
C MET A 29 -7.71 -0.61 1.34
N THR A 30 -6.68 -0.14 0.64
CA THR A 30 -6.84 0.75 -0.52
C THR A 30 -6.45 0.08 -1.83
N GLU A 31 -6.11 -1.22 -1.81
CA GLU A 31 -5.87 -1.98 -3.04
C GLU A 31 -7.15 -2.13 -3.88
N THR A 32 -7.03 -1.96 -5.19
CA THR A 32 -8.07 -2.27 -6.18
C THR A 32 -7.50 -3.22 -7.24
N PRO A 33 -8.32 -4.07 -7.87
CA PRO A 33 -7.87 -4.94 -8.97
C PRO A 33 -7.18 -4.17 -10.10
N GLU A 34 -7.70 -3.00 -10.45
CA GLU A 34 -7.19 -2.14 -11.52
C GLU A 34 -5.78 -1.62 -11.21
N ALA A 35 -5.52 -1.23 -9.95
CA ALA A 35 -4.19 -0.80 -9.54
C ALA A 35 -3.17 -1.96 -9.53
N GLN A 36 -3.62 -3.18 -9.20
CA GLN A 36 -2.76 -4.37 -9.25
C GLN A 36 -2.40 -4.75 -10.69
N GLU A 37 -3.37 -4.68 -11.60
CA GLU A 37 -3.17 -4.95 -13.02
C GLU A 37 -2.20 -3.93 -13.65
N LYS A 38 -2.42 -2.64 -13.44
CA LYS A 38 -1.48 -1.61 -13.93
C LYS A 38 -0.07 -1.75 -13.38
N CYS A 39 0.08 -2.06 -12.08
CA CYS A 39 1.41 -2.29 -11.51
C CYS A 39 2.10 -3.49 -12.17
N ARG A 40 1.35 -4.54 -12.53
CA ARG A 40 1.87 -5.69 -13.27
C ARG A 40 2.29 -5.31 -14.68
N ASP A 41 1.45 -4.57 -15.39
CA ASP A 41 1.72 -4.13 -16.78
C ASP A 41 2.94 -3.22 -16.87
N TYR A 42 3.15 -2.37 -15.87
CA TYR A 42 4.31 -1.48 -15.77
C TYR A 42 5.54 -2.11 -15.12
N ASN A 43 5.46 -3.41 -14.79
CA ASN A 43 6.51 -4.15 -14.10
C ASN A 43 7.00 -3.44 -12.83
N MET A 44 6.06 -2.91 -12.06
CA MET A 44 6.29 -2.28 -10.77
C MET A 44 6.23 -3.30 -9.63
N HIS A 45 7.11 -3.14 -8.66
CA HIS A 45 7.06 -3.85 -7.40
C HIS A 45 5.99 -3.21 -6.50
N LEU A 46 4.88 -3.93 -6.35
CA LEU A 46 3.72 -3.50 -5.56
C LEU A 46 3.70 -4.20 -4.20
N ILE A 47 3.77 -3.41 -3.13
CA ILE A 47 3.58 -3.84 -1.75
C ILE A 47 2.14 -3.51 -1.33
N THR A 48 1.38 -4.51 -0.87
CA THR A 48 -0.02 -4.37 -0.42
C THR A 48 -0.27 -5.17 0.87
N GLY A 49 -1.47 -5.04 1.44
CA GLY A 49 -1.90 -5.85 2.58
C GLY A 49 -1.24 -5.52 3.92
N ARG A 50 -0.40 -4.47 3.98
CA ARG A 50 0.34 -4.03 5.17
C ARG A 50 0.19 -2.52 5.34
N CYS A 51 -0.07 -2.06 6.56
CA CYS A 51 -0.07 -0.62 6.85
C CYS A 51 1.39 -0.13 6.95
N PRO A 52 1.84 0.79 6.08
CA PRO A 52 3.26 1.20 6.08
C PRO A 52 3.68 1.91 7.37
N MET A 53 2.73 2.50 8.10
CA MET A 53 2.97 3.09 9.43
C MET A 53 3.43 2.06 10.47
N MET A 54 3.22 0.76 10.24
CA MET A 54 3.78 -0.31 11.10
C MET A 54 5.31 -0.36 11.09
N TYR A 55 5.93 0.22 10.07
CA TYR A 55 7.39 0.19 9.86
C TYR A 55 8.04 1.57 10.08
N LEU A 56 7.24 2.64 10.20
CA LEU A 56 7.73 4.02 10.35
C LEU A 56 7.47 4.64 11.75
N GLY A 57 6.72 3.98 12.64
CA GLY A 57 6.30 4.57 13.92
C GLY A 57 7.03 4.05 15.16
N HIS A 58 7.74 4.95 15.86
CA HIS A 58 7.96 4.84 17.31
C HIS A 58 6.70 5.32 18.04
N GLY A 59 5.94 4.41 18.67
CA GLY A 59 4.89 4.77 19.64
C GLY A 59 3.55 4.02 19.52
N VAL A 60 3.04 3.62 20.69
CA VAL A 60 1.77 2.91 20.92
C VAL A 60 0.61 3.91 21.02
N SER A 61 -0.35 3.89 20.08
CA SER A 61 -1.67 4.48 20.37
C SER A 61 -2.81 4.03 19.44
N ILE A 62 -2.55 3.68 18.17
CA ILE A 62 -3.57 3.13 17.24
C ILE A 62 -3.01 1.90 16.47
N HIS A 63 -1.68 1.76 16.45
CA HIS A 63 -0.97 0.71 15.73
C HIS A 63 -0.97 -0.65 16.44
N THR A 64 -1.15 -0.68 17.76
CA THR A 64 -1.24 -1.94 18.52
C THR A 64 -2.52 -2.69 18.17
N MET A 65 -3.66 -1.99 18.09
CA MET A 65 -4.96 -2.59 17.81
C MET A 65 -4.99 -3.28 16.44
N HIS A 66 -4.51 -2.60 15.40
CA HIS A 66 -4.40 -3.18 14.06
C HIS A 66 -3.31 -4.25 13.94
N ARG A 67 -2.19 -4.13 14.69
CA ARG A 67 -1.17 -5.19 14.76
C ARG A 67 -1.75 -6.49 15.32
N GLU A 68 -2.57 -6.41 16.36
CA GLU A 68 -3.21 -7.59 16.94
C GLU A 68 -4.28 -8.17 15.99
N ILE A 69 -5.06 -7.34 15.30
CA ILE A 69 -5.99 -7.81 14.25
C ILE A 69 -5.23 -8.46 13.07
N ALA A 70 -4.11 -7.87 12.63
CA ALA A 70 -3.26 -8.41 11.55
C ALA A 70 -2.64 -9.77 11.91
N LYS A 71 -2.24 -9.97 13.17
CA LYS A 71 -1.80 -11.27 13.70
C LYS A 71 -2.94 -12.30 13.71
N LEU A 72 -4.14 -11.88 14.13
CA LEU A 72 -5.33 -12.75 14.16
C LEU A 72 -5.77 -13.22 12.77
N ILE A 73 -5.60 -12.38 11.74
CA ILE A 73 -5.94 -12.72 10.34
C ILE A 73 -4.77 -13.30 9.52
N GLY A 74 -3.62 -13.57 10.16
CA GLY A 74 -2.44 -14.17 9.50
C GLY A 74 -1.75 -13.30 8.45
N LYS A 75 -2.01 -11.97 8.44
CA LYS A 75 -1.44 -11.01 7.47
C LYS A 75 -0.25 -10.24 8.06
N TYR A 76 0.71 -10.96 8.65
CA TYR A 76 1.96 -10.38 9.14
C TYR A 76 3.09 -10.41 8.10
#